data_AF-A0A953URP3-F1
#
_entry.id   AF-A0A953URP3-F1
#
_cell.length_a   1.000
_cell.length_b   1.000
_cell.length_c   1.000
_cell.angle_alpha   90.00
_cell.angle_beta   90.00
_cell.angle_gamma   90.00
#
_symmetry.space_group_name_H-M   'P 1'
#
loop_
_entity.id
_entity.type
_entity.pdbx_description
1 polymer ?
#
loop_
_entity_poly.entity_id
_entity_poly.type
_entity_poly.pdbx_seq_one_letter_code
_entity_poly.pdbx_strand_id
1 'polypeptide(L)'
;MDVKTAIEIGDATTLHRLLAEAPARANELIRWGKDCRSATHPLHYVSDMLFENTLQRGKELPLVEALIQAGADLDFQRDGKGETPLIGAASLGAEEVGLRLLDAGARPEPRGLFGETALHWAALLGEDRLAARLVPGADPNLRDEKYKSPPLGWAIHGWCDPPAGNRGRQHEVVVLLVAAGATVEPEWLESEKVRGNPAMLAALQRRTV
;
A
#
# COMPACT_ATOMS: atom_id res chain seq x y z
N MET A 1 22.15 10.37 17.41
CA MET A 1 21.27 10.02 16.27
C MET A 1 20.14 9.18 16.81
N ASP A 2 18.91 9.47 16.40
CA ASP A 2 17.70 8.74 16.79
C ASP A 2 17.14 7.92 15.63
N VAL A 3 16.07 7.16 15.88
CA VAL A 3 15.40 6.31 14.87
C VAL A 3 14.94 7.12 13.67
N LYS A 4 14.35 8.30 13.90
CA LYS A 4 13.87 9.20 12.84
C LYS A 4 15.01 9.59 11.89
N THR A 5 16.11 10.10 12.43
CA THR A 5 17.26 10.54 11.65
C THR A 5 17.88 9.38 10.88
N ALA A 6 17.99 8.20 11.51
CA ALA A 6 18.55 7.01 10.86
C ALA A 6 17.70 6.56 9.65
N ILE A 7 16.37 6.64 9.76
CA ILE A 7 15.45 6.37 8.64
C ILE A 7 15.64 7.41 7.53
N GLU A 8 15.65 8.70 7.87
CA GLU A 8 15.75 9.79 6.88
C GLU A 8 17.01 9.69 6.01
N ILE A 9 18.15 9.32 6.59
CA ILE A 9 19.42 9.22 5.85
C ILE A 9 19.70 7.81 5.31
N GLY A 10 18.82 6.83 5.55
CA GLY A 10 19.00 5.45 5.10
C GLY A 10 20.10 4.67 5.83
N ASP A 11 20.41 5.01 7.09
CA ASP A 11 21.44 4.34 7.89
C ASP A 11 20.87 3.17 8.70
N ALA A 12 20.70 2.05 8.00
CA ALA A 12 20.19 0.81 8.59
C ALA A 12 21.12 0.22 9.66
N THR A 13 22.43 0.44 9.57
CA THR A 13 23.40 -0.04 10.57
C THR A 13 23.19 0.67 11.90
N THR A 14 23.08 2.01 11.87
CA THR A 14 22.79 2.78 13.08
C THR A 14 21.38 2.47 13.59
N LEU A 15 20.39 2.34 12.72
CA LEU A 15 19.03 1.97 13.13
C LEU A 15 19.01 0.62 13.86
N HIS A 16 19.63 -0.42 13.29
CA HIS A 16 19.70 -1.75 13.89
C HIS A 16 20.34 -1.71 15.29
N ARG A 17 21.45 -0.98 15.46
CA ARG A 17 22.09 -0.80 16.78
C ARG A 17 21.16 -0.10 17.78
N LEU A 18 20.50 0.99 17.36
CA LEU A 18 19.58 1.74 18.23
C LEU A 18 18.40 0.88 18.70
N LEU A 19 17.91 -0.01 17.84
CA LEU A 19 16.81 -0.91 18.15
C LEU A 19 17.27 -2.12 18.97
N ALA A 20 18.50 -2.62 18.78
CA ALA A 20 19.06 -3.65 19.63
C ALA A 20 19.24 -3.17 21.09
N GLU A 21 19.61 -1.90 21.29
CA GLU A 21 19.72 -1.28 22.62
C GLU A 21 18.35 -1.04 23.27
N ALA A 22 17.34 -0.68 22.48
CA ALA A 22 15.98 -0.38 22.96
C ALA A 22 14.90 -0.80 21.94
N PRO A 23 14.48 -2.08 21.93
CA PRO A 23 13.56 -2.62 20.93
C PRO A 23 12.20 -1.92 20.89
N ALA A 24 11.73 -1.41 22.03
CA ALA A 24 10.46 -0.67 22.12
C ALA A 24 10.40 0.54 21.17
N ARG A 25 11.56 1.12 20.80
CA ARG A 25 11.66 2.23 19.84
C ARG A 25 11.17 1.87 18.44
N ALA A 26 11.07 0.59 18.11
CA ALA A 26 10.48 0.13 16.85
C ALA A 26 8.99 0.51 16.72
N ASN A 27 8.32 0.80 17.84
CA ASN A 27 6.92 1.15 17.94
C ASN A 27 6.69 2.58 18.46
N GLU A 28 7.75 3.33 18.77
CA GLU A 28 7.63 4.72 19.21
C GLU A 28 7.26 5.62 18.02
N LEU A 29 6.12 6.31 18.12
CA LEU A 29 5.62 7.14 17.03
C LEU A 29 6.59 8.28 16.70
N ILE A 30 6.91 8.41 15.42
CA ILE A 30 7.79 9.45 14.90
C ILE A 30 6.96 10.69 14.61
N ARG A 31 7.28 11.80 15.29
CA ARG A 31 6.71 13.12 15.00
C ARG A 31 7.45 13.78 13.84
N TRP A 32 6.71 14.28 12.86
CA TRP A 32 7.28 14.89 11.66
C TRP A 32 6.35 15.92 11.00
N GLY A 33 6.82 16.53 9.91
CA GLY A 33 6.17 17.65 9.23
C GLY A 33 6.50 19.02 9.85
N LYS A 34 6.13 20.10 9.15
CA LYS A 34 6.51 21.49 9.47
C LYS A 34 6.17 21.93 10.91
N ASP A 35 5.09 21.38 11.48
CA ASP A 35 4.61 21.70 12.83
C ASP A 35 4.72 20.52 13.82
N CYS A 36 5.35 19.39 13.44
CA CYS A 36 5.43 18.16 14.25
C CYS A 36 4.09 17.63 14.79
N ARG A 37 2.98 17.99 14.12
CA ARG A 37 1.61 17.56 14.48
C ARG A 37 1.29 16.18 13.94
N SER A 38 1.98 15.75 12.87
CA SER A 38 1.86 14.40 12.34
C SER A 38 2.73 13.47 13.17
N ALA A 39 2.15 12.35 13.59
CA ALA A 39 2.85 11.26 14.25
C ALA A 39 2.49 9.96 13.54
N THR A 40 3.48 9.20 13.12
CA THR A 40 3.28 7.96 12.35
C THR A 40 4.15 6.82 12.89
N HIS A 41 3.73 5.59 12.61
CA HIS A 41 4.48 4.41 13.00
C HIS A 41 5.82 4.34 12.24
N PRO A 42 6.94 3.90 12.84
CA PRO A 42 8.23 3.84 12.15
C PRO A 42 8.21 3.08 10.81
N LEU A 43 7.45 1.99 10.71
CA LEU A 43 7.30 1.26 9.43
C LEU A 43 6.61 2.10 8.35
N HIS A 44 5.55 2.83 8.72
CA HIS A 44 4.87 3.74 7.80
C HIS A 44 5.79 4.92 7.42
N TYR A 45 6.57 5.41 8.38
CA TYR A 45 7.50 6.53 8.17
C TYR A 45 8.52 6.25 7.07
N VAL A 46 8.96 5.00 6.92
CA VAL A 46 9.85 4.61 5.81
C VAL A 46 9.20 4.92 4.46
N SER A 47 7.92 4.56 4.28
CA SER A 47 7.15 4.86 3.07
C SER A 47 6.94 6.37 2.89
N ASP A 48 6.66 7.11 3.97
CA ASP A 48 6.56 8.57 3.94
C ASP A 48 7.85 9.21 3.40
N MET A 49 9.01 8.77 3.89
CA MET A 49 10.30 9.32 3.47
C MET A 49 10.69 8.95 2.03
N LEU A 50 10.24 7.80 1.52
CA LEU A 50 10.36 7.46 0.10
C LEU A 50 9.53 8.40 -0.76
N PHE A 51 8.28 8.67 -0.35
CA PHE A 51 7.36 9.54 -1.07
C PHE A 51 7.85 10.99 -1.11
N GLU A 52 8.32 11.51 0.03
CA GLU A 52 8.91 12.86 0.15
C GLU A 52 10.30 12.98 -0.50
N ASN A 53 10.84 11.90 -1.10
CA ASN A 53 12.19 11.82 -1.66
C ASN A 53 13.31 12.16 -0.66
N THR A 54 13.05 12.01 0.63
CA THR A 54 14.05 12.17 1.69
C THR A 54 14.92 10.91 1.78
N LEU A 55 14.28 9.73 1.74
CA LEU A 55 14.95 8.44 1.71
C LEU A 55 15.23 8.02 0.26
N GLN A 56 16.48 7.66 -0.03
CA GLN A 56 16.87 7.13 -1.34
C GLN A 56 16.27 5.73 -1.57
N ARG A 57 15.76 5.48 -2.79
CA ARG A 57 15.31 4.15 -3.20
C ARG A 57 16.45 3.12 -3.10
N GLY A 58 16.12 1.90 -2.69
CA GLY A 58 17.05 0.82 -2.39
C GLY A 58 17.60 0.84 -0.95
N LYS A 59 17.25 1.84 -0.13
CA LYS A 59 17.65 1.91 1.29
C LYS A 59 16.53 1.48 2.25
N GLU A 60 15.30 1.38 1.76
CA GLU A 60 14.11 1.07 2.54
C GLU A 60 14.12 -0.34 3.15
N LEU A 61 14.50 -1.38 2.38
CA LEU A 61 14.36 -2.75 2.84
C LEU A 61 15.24 -3.07 4.07
N PRO A 62 16.51 -2.66 4.15
CA PRO A 62 17.30 -2.83 5.36
C PRO A 62 16.72 -2.09 6.59
N LEU A 63 16.08 -0.93 6.40
CA LEU A 63 15.42 -0.20 7.49
C LEU A 63 14.17 -0.93 7.98
N VAL A 64 13.32 -1.36 7.05
CA VAL A 64 12.11 -2.15 7.32
C VAL A 64 12.48 -3.45 8.03
N GLU A 65 13.53 -4.13 7.58
CA GLU A 65 14.04 -5.34 8.22
C GLU A 65 14.46 -5.10 9.67
N ALA A 66 15.23 -4.04 9.93
CA ALA A 66 15.67 -3.70 11.28
C ALA A 66 14.48 -3.42 12.22
N LEU A 67 13.44 -2.74 11.72
CA LEU A 67 12.21 -2.46 12.47
C LEU A 67 11.43 -3.76 12.76
N ILE A 68 11.24 -4.61 11.75
CA ILE A 68 10.53 -5.90 11.91
C ILE A 68 11.26 -6.79 12.92
N GLN A 69 12.58 -6.92 12.81
CA GLN A 69 13.38 -7.73 13.73
C GLN A 69 13.33 -7.23 15.18
N ALA A 70 13.13 -5.92 15.36
CA ALA A 70 12.97 -5.31 16.67
C ALA A 70 11.54 -5.41 17.23
N GLY A 71 10.61 -6.05 16.52
CA GLY A 71 9.23 -6.25 16.96
C GLY A 71 8.31 -5.07 16.67
N ALA A 72 8.54 -4.35 15.57
CA ALA A 72 7.59 -3.36 15.07
C ALA A 72 6.22 -3.98 14.79
N ASP A 73 5.15 -3.31 15.21
CA ASP A 73 3.77 -3.71 14.97
C ASP A 73 3.40 -3.47 13.51
N LEU A 74 3.22 -4.58 12.78
CA LEU A 74 2.92 -4.58 11.34
C LEU A 74 1.52 -4.04 11.03
N ASP A 75 0.60 -4.15 12.00
CA ASP A 75 -0.82 -3.82 11.84
C ASP A 75 -1.21 -2.59 12.67
N PHE A 76 -0.23 -1.79 13.13
CA PHE A 76 -0.48 -0.61 13.95
C PHE A 76 -1.50 0.34 13.30
N GLN A 77 -2.51 0.74 14.07
CA GLN A 77 -3.48 1.78 13.70
C GLN A 77 -3.57 2.83 14.81
N ARG A 78 -3.43 4.12 14.46
CA ARG A 78 -3.46 5.19 15.44
C ARG A 78 -4.89 5.43 15.94
N ASP A 79 -5.11 5.34 17.25
CA ASP A 79 -6.44 5.51 17.86
C ASP A 79 -7.49 4.49 17.34
N GLY A 80 -7.04 3.30 16.91
CA GLY A 80 -7.90 2.25 16.37
C GLY A 80 -8.52 2.58 15.01
N LYS A 81 -8.01 3.63 14.35
CA LYS A 81 -8.37 4.05 12.99
C LYS A 81 -7.09 4.43 12.23
N GLY A 82 -7.18 4.59 10.92
CA GLY A 82 -6.04 5.08 10.15
C GLY A 82 -5.25 4.01 9.44
N GLU A 83 -4.25 4.48 8.71
CA GLU A 83 -3.48 3.67 7.77
C GLU A 83 -2.51 2.78 8.53
N THR A 84 -2.61 1.47 8.31
CA THR A 84 -1.55 0.53 8.71
C THR A 84 -0.29 0.79 7.90
N PRO A 85 0.89 0.33 8.35
CA PRO A 85 2.10 0.37 7.53
C PRO A 85 1.92 -0.19 6.11
N LEU A 86 1.11 -1.24 5.96
CA LEU A 86 0.82 -1.84 4.66
C LEU A 86 -0.08 -0.94 3.78
N ILE A 87 -1.10 -0.30 4.36
CA ILE A 87 -1.92 0.70 3.65
C ILE A 87 -1.05 1.87 3.21
N GLY A 88 -0.21 2.40 4.10
CA GLY A 88 0.72 3.49 3.79
C GLY A 88 1.71 3.14 2.68
N ALA A 89 2.25 1.92 2.69
CA ALA A 89 3.12 1.45 1.61
C ALA A 89 2.37 1.42 0.26
N ALA A 90 1.14 0.91 0.24
CA ALA A 90 0.32 0.84 -0.96
C ALA A 90 -0.14 2.22 -1.45
N SER A 91 -0.54 3.13 -0.55
CA SER A 91 -1.03 4.46 -0.92
C SER A 91 0.07 5.41 -1.41
N LEU A 92 1.31 5.17 -0.97
CA LEU A 92 2.50 5.95 -1.35
C LEU A 92 3.33 5.30 -2.48
N GLY A 93 2.87 4.18 -3.05
CA GLY A 93 3.54 3.51 -4.16
C GLY A 93 4.87 2.82 -3.80
N ALA A 94 5.04 2.46 -2.51
CA ALA A 94 6.19 1.79 -1.96
C ALA A 94 6.06 0.25 -2.04
N GLU A 95 5.75 -0.28 -3.23
CA GLU A 95 5.47 -1.71 -3.49
C GLU A 95 6.42 -2.68 -2.77
N GLU A 96 7.74 -2.47 -2.83
CA GLU A 96 8.71 -3.39 -2.20
C GLU A 96 8.60 -3.40 -0.67
N VAL A 97 8.26 -2.26 -0.05
CA VAL A 97 7.96 -2.19 1.39
C VAL A 97 6.68 -2.99 1.68
N GLY A 98 5.63 -2.80 0.88
CA GLY A 98 4.37 -3.53 1.03
C GLY A 98 4.54 -5.04 0.90
N LEU A 99 5.32 -5.49 -0.09
CA LEU A 99 5.67 -6.90 -0.29
C LEU A 99 6.42 -7.47 0.93
N ARG A 100 7.41 -6.75 1.45
CA ARG A 100 8.17 -7.18 2.63
C ARG A 100 7.31 -7.25 3.88
N LEU A 101 6.35 -6.33 4.06
CA LEU A 101 5.40 -6.35 5.16
C LEU A 101 4.49 -7.58 5.09
N LEU A 102 3.98 -7.93 3.90
CA LEU A 102 3.21 -9.16 3.71
C LEU A 102 4.05 -10.42 3.99
N ASP A 103 5.32 -10.45 3.58
CA ASP A 103 6.24 -11.55 3.92
C ASP A 103 6.49 -11.65 5.42
N ALA A 104 6.38 -10.54 6.17
CA ALA A 104 6.48 -10.53 7.62
C ALA A 104 5.18 -10.96 8.33
N GLY A 105 4.08 -11.13 7.60
CA GLY A 105 2.78 -11.51 8.16
C GLY A 105 1.83 -10.33 8.46
N ALA A 106 2.06 -9.15 7.88
CA ALA A 106 1.09 -8.05 7.94
C ALA A 106 -0.26 -8.49 7.38
N ARG A 107 -1.36 -8.06 8.00
CA ARG A 107 -2.71 -8.44 7.55
C ARG A 107 -3.09 -7.65 6.30
N PRO A 108 -3.68 -8.31 5.27
CA PRO A 108 -4.01 -7.66 4.00
C PRO A 108 -5.29 -6.80 4.04
N GLU A 109 -6.22 -7.09 4.95
CA GLU A 109 -7.56 -6.50 4.99
C GLU A 109 -7.89 -5.55 6.20
N PRO A 110 -6.94 -5.03 7.01
CA PRO A 110 -7.24 -3.85 7.82
C PRO A 110 -7.78 -2.71 6.97
N ARG A 111 -8.62 -1.87 7.58
CA ARG A 111 -9.31 -0.78 6.89
C ARG A 111 -8.78 0.57 7.35
N GLY A 112 -8.51 1.44 6.40
CA GLY A 112 -8.05 2.81 6.61
C GLY A 112 -9.17 3.75 7.07
N LEU A 113 -8.95 5.06 6.90
CA LEU A 113 -9.86 6.08 7.45
C LEU A 113 -11.23 6.11 6.74
N PHE A 114 -11.27 5.74 5.48
CA PHE A 114 -12.46 5.73 4.65
C PHE A 114 -12.85 4.32 4.23
N GLY A 115 -12.43 3.30 4.99
CA GLY A 115 -12.78 1.91 4.76
C GLY A 115 -12.00 1.23 3.62
N GLU A 116 -11.06 1.92 3.01
CA GLU A 116 -10.14 1.40 2.00
C GLU A 116 -9.12 0.42 2.59
N THR A 117 -8.68 -0.55 1.78
CA THR A 117 -7.65 -1.52 2.15
C THR A 117 -6.40 -1.32 1.29
N ALA A 118 -5.31 -2.02 1.60
CA ALA A 118 -4.12 -2.00 0.76
C ALA A 118 -4.41 -2.42 -0.69
N LEU A 119 -5.40 -3.32 -0.91
CA LEU A 119 -5.77 -3.77 -2.26
C LEU A 119 -6.45 -2.66 -3.08
N HIS A 120 -7.20 -1.77 -2.44
CA HIS A 120 -7.78 -0.60 -3.11
C HIS A 120 -6.68 0.34 -3.63
N TRP A 121 -5.69 0.63 -2.80
CA TRP A 121 -4.56 1.50 -3.19
C TRP A 121 -3.66 0.86 -4.23
N ALA A 122 -3.28 -0.41 -4.06
CA ALA A 122 -2.49 -1.15 -5.04
C ALA A 122 -3.20 -1.21 -6.39
N ALA A 123 -4.54 -1.33 -6.39
CA ALA A 123 -5.34 -1.29 -7.61
C ALA A 123 -5.30 0.08 -8.30
N LEU A 124 -5.50 1.17 -7.55
CA LEU A 124 -5.46 2.52 -8.09
C LEU A 124 -4.09 2.86 -8.70
N LEU A 125 -3.00 2.55 -7.99
CA LEU A 125 -1.65 2.86 -8.46
C LEU A 125 -1.10 1.85 -9.47
N GLY A 126 -1.79 0.72 -9.70
CA GLY A 126 -1.31 -0.34 -10.57
C GLY A 126 -0.07 -1.05 -10.01
N GLU A 127 -0.05 -1.33 -8.71
CA GLU A 127 1.00 -2.14 -8.07
C GLU A 127 0.68 -3.63 -8.23
N ASP A 128 0.87 -4.16 -9.44
CA ASP A 128 0.42 -5.50 -9.82
C ASP A 128 1.04 -6.62 -8.97
N ARG A 129 2.29 -6.46 -8.52
CA ARG A 129 2.94 -7.45 -7.65
C ARG A 129 2.34 -7.42 -6.26
N LEU A 130 2.08 -6.24 -5.70
CA LEU A 130 1.44 -6.10 -4.40
C LEU A 130 -0.01 -6.57 -4.45
N ALA A 131 -0.77 -6.20 -5.47
CA ALA A 131 -2.13 -6.68 -5.68
C ALA A 131 -2.20 -8.21 -5.76
N ALA A 132 -1.31 -8.85 -6.52
CA ALA A 132 -1.23 -10.31 -6.61
C ALA A 132 -0.95 -10.98 -5.25
N ARG A 133 -0.22 -10.33 -4.34
CA ARG A 133 0.06 -10.82 -3.00
C ARG A 133 -1.07 -10.60 -2.00
N LEU A 134 -1.89 -9.57 -2.21
CA LEU A 134 -3.02 -9.23 -1.37
C LEU A 134 -4.27 -10.08 -1.67
N VAL A 135 -4.53 -10.35 -2.96
CA VAL A 135 -5.72 -11.07 -3.45
C VAL A 135 -6.01 -12.38 -2.70
N PRO A 136 -5.04 -13.27 -2.38
CA PRO A 136 -5.33 -14.52 -1.68
C PRO A 136 -5.91 -14.38 -0.27
N GLY A 137 -5.74 -13.22 0.36
CA GLY A 137 -6.17 -12.96 1.74
C GLY A 137 -7.14 -11.78 1.89
N ALA A 138 -7.67 -11.24 0.78
CA ALA A 138 -8.55 -10.09 0.77
C ALA A 138 -9.79 -10.36 -0.10
N ASP A 139 -10.96 -9.87 0.32
CA ASP A 139 -12.17 -9.90 -0.50
C ASP A 139 -12.06 -8.90 -1.68
N PRO A 140 -12.03 -9.37 -2.94
CA PRO A 140 -11.91 -8.50 -4.11
C PRO A 140 -13.17 -7.65 -4.39
N ASN A 141 -14.28 -7.93 -3.67
CA ASN A 141 -15.53 -7.18 -3.75
C ASN A 141 -15.76 -6.25 -2.55
N LEU A 142 -14.85 -6.24 -1.56
CA LEU A 142 -14.98 -5.39 -0.39
C LEU A 142 -15.00 -3.92 -0.81
N ARG A 143 -16.04 -3.19 -0.45
CA ARG A 143 -16.21 -1.79 -0.82
C ARG A 143 -15.63 -0.86 0.24
N ASP A 144 -14.96 0.19 -0.22
CA ASP A 144 -14.61 1.32 0.64
C ASP A 144 -15.88 2.04 1.15
N GLU A 145 -15.76 2.86 2.20
CA GLU A 145 -16.90 3.55 2.80
C GLU A 145 -17.27 4.86 2.12
N LYS A 146 -16.32 5.51 1.44
CA LYS A 146 -16.47 6.86 0.88
C LYS A 146 -17.12 6.86 -0.50
N TYR A 147 -16.62 6.04 -1.41
CA TYR A 147 -17.09 5.91 -2.79
C TYR A 147 -17.93 4.65 -3.00
N LYS A 148 -17.98 3.76 -2.00
CA LYS A 148 -18.64 2.46 -2.11
C LYS A 148 -18.08 1.64 -3.28
N SER A 149 -16.80 1.82 -3.60
CA SER A 149 -16.16 1.18 -4.75
C SER A 149 -15.30 0.00 -4.28
N PRO A 150 -15.34 -1.17 -4.95
CA PRO A 150 -14.41 -2.25 -4.68
C PRO A 150 -13.03 -1.96 -5.31
N PRO A 151 -11.98 -2.74 -4.99
CA PRO A 151 -10.66 -2.57 -5.60
C PRO A 151 -10.68 -2.54 -7.14
N LEU A 152 -11.57 -3.30 -7.78
CA LEU A 152 -11.69 -3.28 -9.23
C LEU A 152 -12.15 -1.91 -9.77
N GLY A 153 -13.07 -1.24 -9.08
CA GLY A 153 -13.48 0.12 -9.43
C GLY A 153 -12.35 1.14 -9.24
N TRP A 154 -11.51 0.95 -8.21
CA TRP A 154 -10.29 1.75 -8.01
C TRP A 154 -9.27 1.53 -9.15
N ALA A 155 -9.08 0.28 -9.62
CA ALA A 155 -8.22 -0.01 -10.78
C ALA A 155 -8.73 0.68 -12.06
N ILE A 156 -10.03 0.63 -12.33
CA ILE A 156 -10.62 1.28 -13.50
C ILE A 156 -10.52 2.81 -13.42
N HIS A 157 -10.73 3.39 -12.24
CA HIS A 157 -10.55 4.82 -12.03
C HIS A 157 -9.09 5.23 -12.23
N GLY A 158 -8.14 4.53 -11.60
CA GLY A 158 -6.70 4.80 -11.72
C GLY A 158 -6.15 4.53 -13.12
N TRP A 159 -6.83 3.73 -13.94
CA TRP A 159 -6.51 3.56 -15.35
C TRP A 159 -7.05 4.71 -16.20
N CYS A 160 -8.31 5.11 -15.96
CA CYS A 160 -8.95 6.20 -16.69
C CYS A 160 -8.29 7.54 -16.41
N ASP A 161 -8.03 7.84 -15.14
CA ASP A 161 -7.51 9.12 -14.65
C ASP A 161 -6.33 8.86 -13.70
N PRO A 162 -5.15 8.51 -14.24
CA PRO A 162 -4.00 8.07 -13.43
C PRO A 162 -3.53 9.14 -12.43
N PRO A 163 -3.49 8.85 -11.12
CA PRO A 163 -2.88 9.76 -10.15
C PRO A 163 -1.36 9.83 -10.31
N ALA A 164 -0.73 10.78 -9.60
CA ALA A 164 0.72 10.80 -9.47
C ALA A 164 1.23 9.50 -8.81
N GLY A 165 2.39 9.00 -9.25
CA GLY A 165 2.97 7.75 -8.74
C GLY A 165 2.36 6.47 -9.31
N ASN A 166 1.39 6.57 -10.22
CA ASN A 166 0.80 5.45 -10.93
C ASN A 166 1.84 4.70 -11.79
N ARG A 167 1.80 3.36 -11.77
CA ARG A 167 2.74 2.49 -12.48
C ARG A 167 2.28 2.06 -13.87
N GLY A 168 1.03 2.34 -14.24
CA GLY A 168 0.44 2.02 -15.54
C GLY A 168 0.11 0.54 -15.74
N ARG A 169 0.03 -0.25 -14.66
CA ARG A 169 -0.19 -1.71 -14.69
C ARG A 169 -1.61 -2.11 -14.30
N GLN A 170 -2.58 -1.21 -14.46
CA GLN A 170 -3.97 -1.49 -14.09
C GLN A 170 -4.58 -2.61 -14.91
N HIS A 171 -4.13 -2.82 -16.15
CA HIS A 171 -4.58 -3.95 -16.95
C HIS A 171 -4.26 -5.28 -16.26
N GLU A 172 -3.04 -5.44 -15.73
CA GLU A 172 -2.63 -6.63 -14.98
C GLU A 172 -3.46 -6.78 -13.70
N VAL A 173 -3.68 -5.68 -12.96
CA VAL A 173 -4.50 -5.71 -11.74
C VAL A 173 -5.97 -6.07 -12.04
N VAL A 174 -6.55 -5.53 -13.12
CA VAL A 174 -7.92 -5.86 -13.54
C VAL A 174 -8.03 -7.33 -13.88
N VAL A 175 -7.08 -7.89 -14.64
CA VAL A 175 -7.04 -9.33 -14.94
C VAL A 175 -6.99 -10.17 -13.65
N LEU A 176 -6.13 -9.77 -12.70
CA LEU A 176 -6.00 -10.46 -11.41
C LEU A 176 -7.30 -10.43 -10.61
N LEU A 177 -7.91 -9.25 -10.47
CA LEU A 177 -9.13 -9.07 -9.68
C LEU A 177 -10.32 -9.79 -10.30
N VAL A 178 -10.51 -9.72 -11.62
CA VAL A 178 -11.55 -10.47 -12.33
C VAL A 178 -11.36 -11.98 -12.16
N ALA A 179 -10.12 -12.46 -12.31
CA ALA A 179 -9.81 -13.88 -12.06
C ALA A 179 -10.06 -14.31 -10.60
N ALA A 180 -9.93 -13.39 -9.65
CA ALA A 180 -10.22 -13.60 -8.23
C ALA A 180 -11.73 -13.53 -7.88
N GLY A 181 -12.61 -13.29 -8.86
CA GLY A 181 -14.06 -13.19 -8.63
C GLY A 181 -14.55 -11.79 -8.27
N ALA A 182 -13.80 -10.74 -8.61
CA ALA A 182 -14.33 -9.38 -8.56
C ALA A 182 -15.53 -9.24 -9.50
N THR A 183 -16.61 -8.65 -8.98
CA THR A 183 -17.82 -8.35 -9.74
C THR A 183 -17.55 -7.16 -10.65
N VAL A 184 -17.79 -7.35 -11.94
CA VAL A 184 -17.67 -6.29 -12.94
C VAL A 184 -18.98 -5.53 -13.02
N GLU A 185 -18.94 -4.24 -12.69
CA GLU A 185 -20.11 -3.38 -12.76
C GLU A 185 -20.44 -3.00 -14.22
N PRO A 186 -21.73 -3.06 -14.66
CA PRO A 186 -22.12 -2.77 -16.04
C PRO A 186 -21.65 -1.41 -16.55
N GLU A 187 -21.67 -0.38 -15.72
CA GLU A 187 -21.24 0.99 -16.04
C GLU A 187 -19.77 1.05 -16.50
N TRP A 188 -18.90 0.16 -16.00
CA TRP A 188 -17.51 0.11 -16.43
C TRP A 188 -17.39 -0.40 -17.87
N LEU A 189 -18.24 -1.35 -18.27
CA LEU A 189 -18.30 -1.87 -19.64
C LEU A 189 -18.92 -0.86 -20.61
N GLU A 190 -19.77 0.04 -20.11
CA GLU A 190 -20.42 1.09 -20.90
C GLU A 190 -19.53 2.33 -21.11
N SER A 191 -18.47 2.49 -20.31
CA SER A 191 -17.50 3.58 -20.44
C SER A 191 -16.88 3.63 -21.84
N GLU A 192 -16.87 4.82 -22.47
CA GLU A 192 -16.25 5.01 -23.79
C GLU A 192 -14.74 4.71 -23.78
N LYS A 193 -14.04 5.04 -22.68
CA LYS A 193 -12.61 4.72 -22.52
C LYS A 193 -12.40 3.20 -22.54
N VAL A 194 -13.22 2.45 -21.80
CA VAL A 194 -13.13 0.98 -21.75
C VAL A 194 -13.50 0.37 -23.10
N ARG A 195 -14.62 0.78 -23.71
CA ARG A 195 -15.04 0.30 -25.05
C ARG A 195 -14.02 0.61 -26.14
N GLY A 196 -13.34 1.75 -26.04
CA GLY A 196 -12.27 2.15 -26.95
C GLY A 196 -10.94 1.41 -26.75
N ASN A 197 -10.80 0.62 -25.68
CA ASN A 197 -9.60 -0.19 -25.41
C ASN A 197 -9.94 -1.69 -25.40
N PRO A 198 -9.68 -2.42 -26.51
CA PRO A 198 -10.03 -3.83 -26.62
C PRO A 198 -9.38 -4.72 -25.55
N ALA A 199 -8.18 -4.39 -25.09
CA ALA A 199 -7.48 -5.18 -24.06
C ALA A 199 -8.16 -5.05 -22.70
N MET A 200 -8.48 -3.83 -22.27
CA MET A 200 -9.18 -3.57 -21.00
C MET A 200 -10.61 -4.13 -21.03
N LEU A 201 -11.33 -3.94 -22.13
CA LEU A 201 -12.67 -4.52 -22.30
C LEU A 201 -12.62 -6.05 -22.22
N ALA A 202 -11.67 -6.68 -22.91
CA ALA A 202 -11.50 -8.13 -22.85
C ALA A 202 -11.14 -8.62 -21.45
N ALA A 203 -10.31 -7.87 -20.70
CA ALA A 203 -9.95 -8.21 -19.32
C ALA A 203 -11.18 -8.22 -18.40
N LEU A 204 -12.07 -7.24 -18.53
CA LEU A 204 -13.32 -7.16 -17.76
C LEU A 204 -14.37 -8.20 -18.19
N GLN A 205 -14.36 -8.64 -19.44
CA GLN A 205 -15.31 -9.65 -19.94
C GLN A 205 -14.86 -11.09 -19.70
N ARG A 206 -13.66 -11.32 -19.14
CA ARG A 206 -13.20 -12.67 -18.81
C ARG A 206 -14.15 -13.30 -17.80
N ARG A 207 -14.78 -14.41 -18.21
CA ARG A 207 -15.58 -15.23 -17.31
C ARG A 207 -14.64 -15.96 -16.36
N THR A 208 -14.92 -15.89 -15.06
CA THR A 208 -14.37 -16.85 -14.10
C THR A 208 -14.88 -18.24 -14.48
N VAL A 209 -13.96 -19.20 -14.62
CA VAL A 209 -14.24 -20.60 -14.99
C VAL A 209 -14.77 -21.34 -13.77
#